data_AF-A8UIP0-F1
#
_entry.id   AF-A8UIP0-F1
#
_cell.length_a   1.000
_cell.length_b   1.000
_cell.length_c   1.000
_cell.angle_alpha   90.00
_cell.angle_beta   90.00
_cell.angle_gamma   90.00
#
_symmetry.space_group_name_H-M   'P 1'
#
loop_
_entity.id
_entity.type
_entity.pdbx_description
1 polymer ?
#
loop_
_entity_poly.entity_id
_entity_poly.type
_entity_poly.pdbx_seq_one_letter_code
_entity_poly.pdbx_strand_id
1 'polypeptide(L)'
;MVASELLMLKNTYNPDTVWFVDDVFTVSHKWIKSFHEEVIKQDAIIPFECITRAERLNDEVLQLLKEAGCYRIWIGAESGSQKIIDAMDRRVDVDVVKEAIQKTNKLGMETGTFIMVGYPGENETDIEETITYLKAANPTHFTITVAYPIKGTSLYNEIEDQITIQPNWETSTDRDIDFSRTYSRKFYDYAVRKIVNEVNYNKEKHSDKSFKKMISYKLKSTLAGTLMKLTK
;
A
#
# COMPACT_ATOMS: atom_id res chain seq x y z
N MET A 1 -16.74 25.05 1.01
CA MET A 1 -16.19 24.04 1.95
C MET A 1 -16.37 22.68 1.32
N VAL A 2 -15.48 21.71 1.60
CA VAL A 2 -15.50 20.37 0.96
C VAL A 2 -16.86 19.68 1.13
N ALA A 3 -17.52 19.78 2.30
CA ALA A 3 -18.85 19.21 2.52
C ALA A 3 -19.92 19.76 1.53
N SER A 4 -19.84 21.04 1.18
CA SER A 4 -20.78 21.65 0.22
C SER A 4 -20.51 21.18 -1.22
N GLU A 5 -19.25 20.87 -1.55
CA GLU A 5 -18.91 20.24 -2.82
C GLU A 5 -19.41 18.80 -2.88
N LEU A 6 -19.26 18.02 -1.79
CA LEU A 6 -19.86 16.69 -1.68
C LEU A 6 -21.38 16.74 -1.82
N LEU A 7 -22.07 17.67 -1.17
CA LEU A 7 -23.52 17.82 -1.30
C LEU A 7 -23.93 18.16 -2.74
N MET A 8 -23.19 19.04 -3.40
CA MET A 8 -23.41 19.36 -4.81
C MET A 8 -23.25 18.12 -5.69
N LEU A 9 -22.19 17.33 -5.47
CA LEU A 9 -21.96 16.08 -6.20
C LEU A 9 -23.07 15.05 -5.95
N LYS A 10 -23.47 14.87 -4.68
CA LYS A 10 -24.57 13.98 -4.26
C LYS A 10 -25.87 14.32 -5.01
N ASN A 11 -26.23 15.61 -5.05
CA ASN A 11 -27.48 16.06 -5.64
C ASN A 11 -27.45 16.11 -7.18
N THR A 12 -26.30 16.42 -7.78
CA THR A 12 -26.19 16.64 -9.23
C THR A 12 -25.91 15.33 -9.97
N TYR A 13 -25.05 14.48 -9.42
CA TYR A 13 -24.52 13.31 -10.11
C TYR A 13 -24.81 11.99 -9.40
N ASN A 14 -25.09 12.02 -8.09
CA ASN A 14 -25.33 10.83 -7.26
C ASN A 14 -24.31 9.70 -7.49
N PRO A 15 -23.00 9.96 -7.29
CA PRO A 15 -21.96 8.97 -7.54
C PRO A 15 -22.00 7.85 -6.49
N ASP A 16 -21.59 6.64 -6.88
CA ASP A 16 -21.48 5.50 -5.96
C ASP A 16 -20.39 5.73 -4.90
N THR A 17 -19.27 6.35 -5.28
CA THR A 17 -18.12 6.60 -4.41
C THR A 17 -17.32 7.85 -4.82
N VAL A 18 -16.49 8.37 -3.91
CA VAL A 18 -15.48 9.41 -4.14
C VAL A 18 -14.09 8.94 -3.70
N TRP A 19 -13.06 9.31 -4.46
CA TRP A 19 -11.65 9.13 -4.07
C TRP A 19 -11.05 10.48 -3.68
N PHE A 20 -10.64 10.65 -2.42
CA PHE A 20 -9.82 11.79 -2.00
C PHE A 20 -8.36 11.54 -2.37
N VAL A 21 -7.81 12.40 -3.24
CA VAL A 21 -6.46 12.26 -3.83
C VAL A 21 -5.36 12.94 -3.01
N ASP A 22 -5.68 13.45 -1.82
CA ASP A 22 -4.71 13.99 -0.87
C ASP A 22 -3.66 12.94 -0.47
N ASP A 23 -2.38 13.31 -0.46
CA ASP A 23 -1.29 12.40 -0.08
C ASP A 23 -1.42 11.92 1.38
N VAL A 24 -1.91 12.80 2.26
CA VAL A 24 -2.18 12.51 3.67
C VAL A 24 -3.49 13.17 4.08
N PHE A 25 -4.62 12.51 3.79
CA PHE A 25 -5.95 13.05 4.08
C PHE A 25 -6.14 13.44 5.56
N THR A 26 -5.55 12.67 6.48
CA THR A 26 -5.63 12.94 7.93
C THR A 26 -4.47 13.79 8.47
N VAL A 27 -3.85 14.63 7.63
CA VAL A 27 -2.76 15.52 8.04
C VAL A 27 -3.16 16.43 9.20
N SER A 28 -4.43 16.83 9.33
CA SER A 28 -4.92 17.66 10.42
C SER A 28 -6.13 17.03 11.07
N HIS A 29 -5.97 16.53 12.30
CA HIS A 29 -7.10 15.97 13.07
C HIS A 29 -8.18 17.01 13.36
N LYS A 30 -7.79 18.28 13.58
CA LYS A 30 -8.73 19.40 13.70
C LYS A 30 -9.57 19.56 12.44
N TRP A 31 -8.94 19.48 11.26
CA TRP A 31 -9.66 19.57 10.00
C TRP A 31 -10.58 18.36 9.79
N ILE A 32 -10.14 17.14 10.11
CA ILE A 32 -10.98 15.93 10.03
C ILE A 32 -12.24 16.07 10.89
N LYS A 33 -12.11 16.60 12.10
CA LYS A 33 -13.26 16.88 12.96
C LYS A 33 -14.23 17.88 12.32
N SER A 34 -13.73 19.01 11.81
CA SER A 34 -14.58 20.00 11.14
C SER A 34 -15.19 19.49 9.83
N PHE A 35 -14.45 18.67 9.08
CA PHE A 35 -14.94 18.00 7.87
C PHE A 35 -16.10 17.06 8.21
N HIS A 36 -15.91 16.19 9.20
CA HIS A 36 -16.95 15.30 9.71
C HIS A 36 -18.19 16.09 10.15
N GLU A 37 -18.04 17.09 11.02
CA GLU A 37 -19.14 17.92 11.52
C GLU A 37 -19.96 18.55 10.37
N GLU A 38 -19.28 19.12 9.36
CA GLU A 38 -19.96 19.75 8.22
C GLU A 38 -20.59 18.74 7.26
N VAL A 39 -19.97 17.57 7.05
CA VAL A 39 -20.56 16.48 6.24
C VAL A 39 -21.85 15.96 6.85
N ILE A 40 -21.85 15.70 8.16
CA ILE A 40 -23.04 15.22 8.88
C ILE A 40 -24.13 16.30 8.91
N LYS A 41 -23.77 17.54 9.25
CA LYS A 41 -24.71 18.67 9.34
C LYS A 41 -25.43 18.97 8.03
N GLN A 42 -24.75 18.80 6.89
CA GLN A 42 -25.30 19.08 5.56
C GLN A 42 -25.97 17.87 4.89
N ASP A 43 -25.98 16.70 5.56
CA ASP A 43 -26.33 15.40 4.93
C ASP A 43 -25.56 15.19 3.61
N ALA A 44 -24.26 15.45 3.63
CA ALA A 44 -23.38 15.40 2.47
C ALA A 44 -22.62 14.07 2.33
N ILE A 45 -23.04 13.03 3.05
CA ILE A 45 -22.34 11.73 3.04
C ILE A 45 -22.43 11.11 1.64
N ILE A 46 -21.26 10.84 1.08
CA ILE A 46 -21.03 9.95 -0.07
C ILE A 46 -19.97 8.95 0.37
N PRO A 47 -20.11 7.64 0.11
CA PRO A 47 -19.06 6.67 0.40
C PRO A 47 -17.74 7.10 -0.22
N PHE A 48 -16.65 7.12 0.57
CA PHE A 48 -15.36 7.54 0.04
C PHE A 48 -14.20 6.68 0.48
N GLU A 49 -13.12 6.77 -0.29
CA GLU A 49 -11.81 6.26 0.06
C GLU A 49 -10.75 7.37 0.07
N CYS A 50 -9.69 7.15 0.84
CA CYS A 50 -8.60 8.12 0.96
C CYS A 50 -7.25 7.44 1.19
N ILE A 51 -6.16 8.20 0.99
CA ILE A 51 -4.79 7.80 1.32
C ILE A 51 -4.34 8.57 2.56
N THR A 52 -3.67 7.88 3.50
CA THR A 52 -3.03 8.54 4.63
C THR A 52 -1.88 7.73 5.24
N ARG A 53 -1.28 8.28 6.30
CA ARG A 53 -0.23 7.66 7.11
C ARG A 53 -0.79 7.00 8.36
N ALA A 54 -0.21 5.85 8.72
CA ALA A 54 -0.60 5.08 9.91
C ALA A 54 -0.50 5.90 11.21
N GLU A 55 0.54 6.72 11.36
CA GLU A 55 0.75 7.52 12.58
C GLU A 55 -0.35 8.59 12.81
N ARG A 56 -1.18 8.85 11.79
CA ARG A 56 -2.31 9.78 11.86
C ARG A 56 -3.65 9.12 12.16
N LEU A 57 -3.68 7.79 12.34
CA LEU A 57 -4.91 7.01 12.55
C LEU A 57 -5.04 6.55 13.99
N ASN A 58 -5.43 7.48 14.88
CA ASN A 58 -5.89 7.10 16.22
C ASN A 58 -7.37 6.67 16.19
N ASP A 59 -7.86 6.15 17.31
CA ASP A 59 -9.21 5.58 17.39
C ASP A 59 -10.31 6.64 17.14
N GLU A 60 -10.10 7.90 17.57
CA GLU A 60 -11.03 9.01 17.31
C GLU A 60 -11.12 9.33 15.81
N VAL A 61 -9.98 9.47 15.13
CA VAL A 61 -9.92 9.79 13.71
C VAL A 61 -10.56 8.68 12.87
N LEU A 62 -10.29 7.41 13.21
CA LEU A 62 -10.91 6.28 12.52
C LEU A 62 -12.44 6.29 12.67
N GLN A 63 -12.94 6.63 13.85
CA GLN A 63 -14.38 6.72 14.10
C GLN A 63 -15.01 7.87 13.30
N LEU A 64 -14.39 9.06 13.31
CA LEU A 64 -14.84 10.22 12.53
C LEU A 64 -14.86 9.93 11.03
N LEU A 65 -13.83 9.26 10.51
CA LEU A 65 -13.78 8.86 9.10
C LEU A 65 -14.92 7.90 8.74
N LYS A 66 -15.14 6.88 9.57
CA LYS A 66 -16.23 5.92 9.37
C LYS A 66 -17.59 6.61 9.35
N GLU A 67 -17.85 7.49 10.31
CA GLU A 67 -19.12 8.24 10.42
C GLU A 67 -19.33 9.19 9.23
N ALA A 68 -18.24 9.79 8.71
CA ALA A 68 -18.30 10.64 7.52
C ALA A 68 -18.53 9.87 6.20
N GLY A 69 -18.50 8.53 6.23
CA GLY A 69 -18.72 7.68 5.05
C GLY A 69 -17.45 7.06 4.45
N CYS A 70 -16.31 7.09 5.15
CA CYS A 70 -15.12 6.39 4.68
C CYS A 70 -15.36 4.87 4.71
N TYR A 71 -15.24 4.21 3.56
CA TYR A 71 -15.35 2.76 3.47
C TYR A 71 -13.99 2.08 3.26
N ARG A 72 -12.96 2.82 2.80
CA ARG A 72 -11.61 2.29 2.57
C ARG A 72 -10.51 3.30 2.86
N ILE A 73 -9.46 2.86 3.53
CA ILE A 73 -8.25 3.66 3.79
C ILE A 73 -7.04 2.96 3.18
N TRP A 74 -6.29 3.67 2.34
CA TRP A 74 -4.98 3.25 1.84
C TRP A 74 -3.87 3.74 2.78
N ILE A 75 -3.10 2.80 3.31
CA ILE A 75 -2.03 3.05 4.29
C ILE A 75 -0.72 2.49 3.71
N GLY A 76 0.26 3.36 3.50
CA GLY A 76 1.58 2.94 3.01
C GLY A 76 2.33 2.10 4.04
N ALA A 77 2.59 0.83 3.74
CA ALA A 77 3.47 -0.03 4.54
C ALA A 77 4.87 -0.10 3.94
N GLU A 78 4.97 -0.15 2.62
CA GLU A 78 6.17 -0.21 1.77
C GLU A 78 7.03 -1.47 1.93
N SER A 79 7.23 -1.98 3.13
CA SER A 79 7.93 -3.23 3.41
C SER A 79 7.49 -3.80 4.75
N GLY A 80 7.65 -5.10 4.96
CA GLY A 80 7.58 -5.69 6.29
C GLY A 80 8.93 -5.77 6.99
N SER A 81 10.01 -5.34 6.34
CA SER A 81 11.36 -5.31 6.91
C SER A 81 11.67 -3.92 7.45
N GLN A 82 11.87 -3.80 8.77
CA GLN A 82 12.22 -2.51 9.39
C GLN A 82 13.51 -1.93 8.77
N LYS A 83 14.47 -2.79 8.43
CA LYS A 83 15.71 -2.38 7.75
C LYS A 83 15.44 -1.62 6.46
N ILE A 84 14.48 -2.09 5.65
CA ILE A 84 14.13 -1.46 4.37
C ILE A 84 13.28 -0.21 4.58
N ILE A 85 12.38 -0.22 5.57
CA ILE A 85 11.63 0.98 5.98
C ILE A 85 12.57 2.11 6.41
N ASP A 86 13.61 1.78 7.16
CA ASP A 86 14.64 2.73 7.60
C ASP A 86 15.47 3.23 6.41
N ALA A 87 15.83 2.35 5.48
CA ALA A 87 16.53 2.72 4.26
C ALA A 87 15.71 3.70 3.39
N MET A 88 14.38 3.60 3.40
CA MET A 88 13.47 4.53 2.72
C MET A 88 13.23 5.85 3.47
N ASP A 89 13.84 6.07 4.63
CA ASP A 89 13.59 7.19 5.55
C ASP A 89 12.09 7.40 5.85
N ARG A 90 11.33 6.31 5.98
CA ARG A 90 9.88 6.38 6.25
C ARG A 90 9.55 6.83 7.66
N ARG A 91 10.49 6.64 8.60
CA ARG A 91 10.42 7.03 10.02
C ARG A 91 9.18 6.49 10.73
N VAL A 92 8.85 5.23 10.49
CA VAL A 92 7.72 4.55 11.11
C VAL A 92 8.13 3.12 11.46
N ASP A 93 7.58 2.60 12.56
CA ASP A 93 7.71 1.19 12.90
C ASP A 93 6.69 0.37 12.10
N VAL A 94 7.12 -0.76 11.53
CA VAL A 94 6.22 -1.68 10.80
C VAL A 94 5.00 -2.07 11.63
N ASP A 95 5.15 -2.26 12.94
CA ASP A 95 4.07 -2.66 13.83
C ASP A 95 3.01 -1.58 14.01
N VAL A 96 3.39 -0.29 13.96
CA VAL A 96 2.43 0.82 13.97
C VAL A 96 1.52 0.76 12.74
N VAL A 97 2.10 0.45 11.57
CA VAL A 97 1.33 0.32 10.33
C VAL A 97 0.42 -0.92 10.37
N LYS A 98 0.93 -2.05 10.86
CA LYS A 98 0.17 -3.28 11.07
C LYS A 98 -1.04 -3.04 11.96
N GLU A 99 -0.84 -2.37 13.10
CA GLU A 99 -1.92 -2.05 14.04
C GLU A 99 -2.96 -1.13 13.42
N ALA A 100 -2.55 -0.09 12.68
CA ALA A 100 -3.48 0.80 11.99
C ALA A 100 -4.35 0.04 10.97
N ILE A 101 -3.76 -0.89 10.21
CA ILE A 101 -4.50 -1.76 9.28
C ILE A 101 -5.52 -2.62 10.04
N GLN A 102 -5.09 -3.30 11.11
CA GLN A 102 -5.95 -4.19 11.89
C GLN A 102 -7.10 -3.44 12.57
N LYS A 103 -6.84 -2.24 13.14
CA LYS A 103 -7.86 -1.38 13.75
C LYS A 103 -8.89 -0.92 12.72
N THR A 104 -8.43 -0.47 11.56
CA THR A 104 -9.30 -0.03 10.45
C THR A 104 -10.22 -1.16 10.01
N ASN A 105 -9.67 -2.36 9.77
CA ASN A 105 -10.45 -3.54 9.40
C ASN A 105 -11.45 -3.96 10.50
N LYS A 106 -11.06 -3.88 11.78
CA LYS A 106 -11.93 -4.19 12.92
C LYS A 106 -13.14 -3.26 13.02
N LEU A 107 -13.02 -2.02 12.54
CA LEU A 107 -14.13 -1.07 12.43
C LEU A 107 -15.04 -1.35 11.22
N GLY A 108 -14.73 -2.35 10.39
CA GLY A 108 -15.52 -2.71 9.21
C GLY A 108 -15.23 -1.86 7.97
N MET A 109 -14.18 -1.03 8.00
CA MET A 109 -13.65 -0.36 6.81
C MET A 109 -12.64 -1.27 6.12
N GLU A 110 -12.53 -1.18 4.80
CA GLU A 110 -11.48 -1.85 4.04
C GLU A 110 -10.13 -1.14 4.24
N THR A 111 -9.05 -1.90 4.09
CA THR A 111 -7.69 -1.35 4.02
C THR A 111 -7.05 -1.70 2.70
N GLY A 112 -6.36 -0.73 2.11
CA GLY A 112 -5.39 -0.93 1.06
C GLY A 112 -3.97 -0.67 1.58
N THR A 113 -2.97 -1.37 1.09
CA THR A 113 -1.58 -1.05 1.38
C THR A 113 -0.68 -1.14 0.16
N PHE A 114 0.39 -0.35 0.17
CA PHE A 114 1.41 -0.32 -0.87
C PHE A 114 2.64 -1.05 -0.34
N ILE A 115 3.26 -1.86 -1.19
CA ILE A 115 4.52 -2.57 -0.93
C ILE A 115 5.47 -2.28 -2.09
N MET A 116 6.73 -2.06 -1.75
CA MET A 116 7.81 -1.87 -2.68
C MET A 116 8.84 -2.98 -2.50
N VAL A 117 9.27 -3.58 -3.61
CA VAL A 117 10.37 -4.57 -3.63
C VAL A 117 11.47 -4.09 -4.57
N GLY A 118 12.69 -4.59 -4.42
CA GLY A 118 13.84 -4.15 -5.22
C GLY A 118 14.42 -2.82 -4.78
N TYR A 119 14.14 -2.38 -3.55
CA TYR A 119 14.84 -1.23 -2.98
C TYR A 119 16.32 -1.56 -2.73
N PRO A 120 17.25 -0.59 -2.86
CA PRO A 120 18.67 -0.82 -2.57
C PRO A 120 18.89 -1.53 -1.23
N GLY A 121 19.70 -2.61 -1.24
CA GLY A 121 20.00 -3.41 -0.06
C GLY A 121 18.94 -4.45 0.33
N GLU A 122 17.79 -4.52 -0.36
CA GLU A 122 16.78 -5.55 -0.12
C GLU A 122 17.25 -6.93 -0.59
N ASN A 123 17.11 -7.93 0.27
CA ASN A 123 17.49 -9.32 0.05
C ASN A 123 16.33 -10.29 0.30
N GLU A 124 16.58 -11.59 0.14
CA GLU A 124 15.54 -12.62 0.27
C GLU A 124 14.92 -12.67 1.67
N THR A 125 15.68 -12.39 2.74
CA THR A 125 15.16 -12.36 4.12
C THR A 125 14.17 -11.21 4.31
N ASP A 126 14.45 -10.03 3.78
CA ASP A 126 13.54 -8.87 3.88
C ASP A 126 12.20 -9.11 3.14
N ILE A 127 12.27 -9.87 2.03
CA ILE A 127 11.08 -10.31 1.29
C ILE A 127 10.25 -11.29 2.14
N GLU A 128 10.89 -12.22 2.86
CA GLU A 128 10.17 -13.11 3.78
C GLU A 128 9.56 -12.37 4.98
N GLU A 129 10.24 -11.35 5.51
CA GLU A 129 9.69 -10.44 6.52
C GLU A 129 8.45 -9.73 5.98
N THR A 130 8.49 -9.24 4.75
CA THR A 130 7.34 -8.63 4.04
C THR A 130 6.17 -9.60 3.87
N ILE A 131 6.44 -10.86 3.52
CA ILE A 131 5.41 -11.90 3.43
C ILE A 131 4.76 -12.15 4.80
N THR A 132 5.58 -12.28 5.84
CA THR A 132 5.12 -12.53 7.22
C THR A 132 4.29 -11.36 7.72
N TYR A 133 4.76 -10.14 7.48
CA TYR A 133 4.07 -8.90 7.80
C TYR A 133 2.70 -8.83 7.14
N LEU A 134 2.59 -9.03 5.82
CA LEU A 134 1.33 -8.94 5.10
C LEU A 134 0.30 -9.99 5.56
N LYS A 135 0.76 -11.20 5.91
CA LYS A 135 -0.10 -12.25 6.48
C LYS A 135 -0.64 -11.85 7.85
N ALA A 136 0.17 -11.18 8.68
CA ALA A 136 -0.21 -10.75 10.02
C ALA A 136 -1.08 -9.47 10.02
N ALA A 137 -0.71 -8.46 9.22
CA ALA A 137 -1.46 -7.22 9.05
C ALA A 137 -2.82 -7.49 8.38
N ASN A 138 -2.86 -8.46 7.45
CA ASN A 138 -4.05 -8.91 6.74
C ASN A 138 -4.89 -7.76 6.14
N PRO A 139 -4.30 -6.88 5.30
CA PRO A 139 -5.06 -5.81 4.65
C PRO A 139 -6.09 -6.38 3.67
N THR A 140 -7.20 -5.67 3.43
CA THR A 140 -8.22 -6.10 2.45
C THR A 140 -7.59 -6.21 1.05
N HIS A 141 -6.88 -5.15 0.66
CA HIS A 141 -6.19 -5.01 -0.62
C HIS A 141 -4.71 -4.71 -0.40
N PHE A 142 -3.85 -5.13 -1.33
CA PHE A 142 -2.46 -4.71 -1.35
C PHE A 142 -1.97 -4.62 -2.80
N THR A 143 -1.07 -3.68 -3.06
CA THR A 143 -0.38 -3.55 -4.35
C THR A 143 1.12 -3.65 -4.14
N ILE A 144 1.83 -4.17 -5.14
CA ILE A 144 3.29 -4.32 -5.07
C ILE A 144 3.89 -3.67 -6.30
N THR A 145 4.91 -2.85 -6.09
CA THR A 145 5.67 -2.19 -7.15
C THR A 145 7.14 -2.57 -7.01
N VAL A 146 7.83 -2.86 -8.13
CA VAL A 146 9.28 -2.95 -8.12
C VAL A 146 9.85 -1.54 -8.13
N ALA A 147 10.76 -1.22 -7.22
CA ALA A 147 11.34 0.11 -7.05
C ALA A 147 11.93 0.61 -8.37
N TYR A 148 11.55 1.83 -8.72
CA TYR A 148 12.10 2.59 -9.84
C TYR A 148 12.42 4.00 -9.34
N PRO A 149 13.52 4.60 -9.81
CA PRO A 149 14.01 5.86 -9.25
C PRO A 149 13.33 7.04 -9.95
N ILE A 150 12.54 7.81 -9.22
CA ILE A 150 11.92 9.03 -9.73
C ILE A 150 12.92 10.18 -9.62
N LYS A 151 13.17 10.88 -10.73
CA LYS A 151 14.15 11.97 -10.76
C LYS A 151 13.83 13.04 -9.70
N GLY A 152 14.84 13.41 -8.91
CA GLY A 152 14.70 14.40 -7.83
C GLY A 152 14.32 13.81 -6.46
N THR A 153 14.12 12.49 -6.35
CA THR A 153 13.96 11.81 -5.04
C THR A 153 15.30 11.42 -4.43
N SER A 154 15.34 11.19 -3.11
CA SER A 154 16.53 10.70 -2.41
C SER A 154 17.04 9.39 -3.03
N LEU A 155 16.14 8.45 -3.32
CA LEU A 155 16.47 7.20 -3.99
C LEU A 155 17.24 7.46 -5.29
N TYR A 156 16.71 8.32 -6.18
CA TYR A 156 17.38 8.62 -7.45
C TYR A 156 18.80 9.14 -7.25
N ASN A 157 18.99 10.07 -6.30
CA ASN A 157 20.30 10.64 -6.02
C ASN A 157 21.28 9.59 -5.46
N GLU A 158 20.79 8.66 -4.64
CA GLU A 158 21.61 7.60 -4.04
C GLU A 158 22.08 6.54 -5.05
N ILE A 159 21.31 6.30 -6.12
CA ILE A 159 21.61 5.29 -7.14
C ILE A 159 22.03 5.86 -8.49
N GLU A 160 22.26 7.17 -8.60
CA GLU A 160 22.50 7.86 -9.87
C GLU A 160 23.65 7.22 -10.67
N ASP A 161 24.72 6.83 -9.97
CA ASP A 161 25.89 6.14 -10.52
C ASP A 161 25.65 4.67 -10.88
N GLN A 162 24.51 4.11 -10.46
CA GLN A 162 24.09 2.73 -10.68
C GLN A 162 22.97 2.61 -11.72
N ILE A 163 22.49 3.70 -12.32
CA ILE A 163 21.47 3.67 -13.38
C ILE A 163 22.02 2.93 -14.60
N THR A 164 21.31 1.88 -15.03
CA THR A 164 21.69 1.01 -16.16
C THR A 164 20.87 1.29 -17.40
N ILE A 165 19.63 1.79 -17.24
CA ILE A 165 18.75 2.16 -18.35
C ILE A 165 18.20 3.55 -18.06
N GLN A 166 18.50 4.50 -18.94
CA GLN A 166 17.95 5.85 -18.91
C GLN A 166 17.22 6.12 -20.23
N PRO A 167 15.90 5.95 -20.27
CA PRO A 167 15.13 6.10 -21.49
C PRO A 167 14.91 7.59 -21.83
N ASN A 168 14.53 7.87 -23.08
CA ASN A 168 14.31 9.25 -23.55
C ASN A 168 13.13 9.89 -22.80
N TRP A 169 13.37 11.04 -22.18
CA TRP A 169 12.40 11.79 -21.38
C TRP A 169 11.06 12.04 -22.09
N GLU A 170 11.07 12.37 -23.38
CA GLU A 170 9.83 12.73 -24.11
C GLU A 170 8.93 11.53 -24.40
N THR A 171 9.48 10.31 -24.40
CA THR A 171 8.80 9.11 -24.87
C THR A 171 8.74 7.99 -23.83
N SER A 172 9.14 8.26 -22.58
CA SER A 172 9.20 7.27 -21.51
C SER A 172 8.80 7.87 -20.17
N THR A 173 8.74 7.02 -19.15
CA THR A 173 8.44 7.42 -17.78
C THR A 173 9.57 7.01 -16.85
N ASP A 174 9.61 7.58 -15.64
CA ASP A 174 10.58 7.15 -14.62
C ASP A 174 10.48 5.66 -14.28
N ARG A 175 9.34 5.00 -14.56
CA ARG A 175 9.15 3.55 -14.38
C ARG A 175 10.01 2.70 -15.31
N ASP A 176 10.45 3.30 -16.41
CA ASP A 176 11.30 2.68 -17.42
C ASP A 176 12.80 2.86 -17.09
N ILE A 177 13.13 3.66 -16.08
CA ILE A 177 14.49 3.77 -15.54
C ILE A 177 14.81 2.50 -14.76
N ASP A 178 15.96 1.89 -15.08
CA ASP A 178 16.46 0.72 -14.36
C ASP A 178 17.85 1.00 -13.79
N PHE A 179 18.19 0.31 -12.70
CA PHE A 179 19.44 0.51 -11.97
C PHE A 179 19.95 -0.82 -11.40
N SER A 180 21.24 -0.88 -11.07
CA SER A 180 21.85 -2.03 -10.42
C SER A 180 21.28 -2.24 -9.03
N ARG A 181 20.91 -3.47 -8.67
CA ARG A 181 20.30 -3.84 -7.39
C ARG A 181 21.02 -5.04 -6.78
N THR A 182 20.66 -5.41 -5.56
CA THR A 182 21.16 -6.61 -4.87
C THR A 182 21.01 -7.87 -5.71
N TYR A 183 19.87 -8.02 -6.39
CA TYR A 183 19.56 -9.12 -7.31
C TYR A 183 19.00 -8.59 -8.63
N SER A 184 18.94 -9.46 -9.64
CA SER A 184 18.40 -9.06 -10.95
C SER A 184 16.95 -8.57 -10.90
N ARG A 185 16.53 -7.74 -11.87
CA ARG A 185 15.12 -7.34 -12.01
C ARG A 185 14.16 -8.54 -12.05
N LYS A 186 14.57 -9.62 -12.74
CA LYS A 186 13.79 -10.87 -12.82
C LYS A 186 13.59 -11.52 -11.45
N PHE A 187 14.59 -11.46 -10.57
CA PHE A 187 14.45 -11.95 -9.19
C PHE A 187 13.28 -11.25 -8.49
N TYR A 188 13.21 -9.92 -8.57
CA TYR A 188 12.14 -9.15 -7.92
C TYR A 188 10.78 -9.35 -8.59
N ASP A 189 10.72 -9.54 -9.91
CA ASP A 189 9.48 -9.92 -10.59
C ASP A 189 8.94 -11.28 -10.06
N TYR A 190 9.83 -12.24 -9.78
CA TYR A 190 9.46 -13.49 -9.12
C TYR A 190 9.14 -13.30 -7.62
N ALA A 191 9.81 -12.37 -6.93
CA ALA A 191 9.49 -12.01 -5.56
C ALA A 191 8.05 -11.49 -5.44
N VAL A 192 7.62 -10.57 -6.33
CA VAL A 192 6.23 -10.10 -6.41
C VAL A 192 5.27 -11.29 -6.53
N ARG A 193 5.56 -12.22 -7.45
CA ARG A 193 4.75 -13.44 -7.62
C ARG A 193 4.71 -14.27 -6.33
N LYS A 194 5.85 -14.47 -5.67
CA LYS A 194 5.92 -15.24 -4.42
C LYS A 194 5.07 -14.58 -3.33
N ILE A 195 5.23 -13.27 -3.10
CA ILE A 195 4.48 -12.51 -2.10
C ILE A 195 2.98 -12.62 -2.34
N VAL A 196 2.53 -12.30 -3.56
CA VAL A 196 1.10 -12.36 -3.93
C VAL A 196 0.51 -13.73 -3.66
N ASN A 197 1.21 -14.81 -4.04
CA ASN A 197 0.70 -16.17 -3.87
C ASN A 197 0.74 -16.63 -2.40
N GLU A 198 1.77 -16.29 -1.62
CA GLU A 198 1.82 -16.62 -0.19
C GLU A 198 0.74 -15.90 0.63
N VAL A 199 0.50 -14.62 0.36
CA VAL A 199 -0.52 -13.83 1.06
C VAL A 199 -1.93 -14.32 0.68
N ASN A 200 -2.19 -14.59 -0.59
CA ASN A 200 -3.48 -15.12 -1.02
C ASN A 200 -3.73 -16.55 -0.53
N TYR A 201 -2.70 -17.40 -0.48
CA TYR A 201 -2.78 -18.69 0.18
C TYR A 201 -3.22 -18.56 1.64
N ASN A 202 -2.63 -17.60 2.39
CA ASN A 202 -3.00 -17.33 3.77
C ASN A 202 -4.45 -16.86 3.90
N LYS A 203 -4.89 -15.92 3.04
CA LYS A 203 -6.28 -15.45 3.02
C LYS A 203 -7.28 -16.57 2.75
N GLU A 204 -7.02 -17.41 1.74
CA GLU A 204 -7.90 -18.54 1.41
C GLU A 204 -7.97 -19.55 2.58
N LYS A 205 -6.82 -19.87 3.20
CA LYS A 205 -6.73 -20.77 4.35
C LYS A 205 -7.61 -20.32 5.53
N HIS A 206 -7.70 -19.01 5.78
CA HIS A 206 -8.52 -18.46 6.87
C HIS A 206 -9.99 -18.28 6.50
N SER A 207 -10.33 -18.29 5.21
CA SER A 207 -11.70 -18.07 4.73
C SER A 207 -12.52 -19.35 4.51
N ASP A 208 -11.96 -20.53 4.83
CA ASP A 208 -12.56 -21.86 4.59
C ASP A 208 -12.97 -22.10 3.12
N LYS A 209 -12.31 -21.40 2.19
CA LYS A 209 -12.60 -21.44 0.76
C LYS A 209 -11.70 -22.43 0.02
N SER A 210 -12.21 -22.86 -1.13
CA SER A 210 -11.65 -23.79 -2.13
C SER A 210 -10.22 -24.31 -1.90
N PHE A 211 -10.11 -25.56 -1.44
CA PHE A 211 -8.85 -26.31 -1.34
C PHE A 211 -8.02 -26.31 -2.64
N LYS A 212 -8.70 -26.32 -3.81
CA LYS A 212 -8.05 -26.23 -5.13
C LYS A 212 -7.29 -24.92 -5.32
N LYS A 213 -7.87 -23.78 -4.89
CA LYS A 213 -7.20 -22.47 -4.96
C LYS A 213 -5.98 -22.43 -4.04
N MET A 214 -6.10 -22.94 -2.83
CA MET A 214 -4.99 -23.02 -1.88
C MET A 214 -3.79 -23.77 -2.46
N ILE A 215 -4.02 -24.95 -3.05
CA ILE A 215 -2.95 -25.72 -3.72
C ILE A 215 -2.34 -24.91 -4.87
N SER A 216 -3.18 -24.27 -5.70
CA SER A 216 -2.72 -23.45 -6.82
C SER A 216 -1.80 -22.32 -6.36
N TYR A 217 -2.20 -21.55 -5.35
CA TYR A 217 -1.38 -20.49 -4.77
C TYR A 217 -0.08 -21.03 -4.21
N LYS A 218 -0.12 -22.14 -3.46
CA LYS A 218 1.11 -22.70 -2.86
C LYS A 218 2.09 -23.19 -3.93
N LEU A 219 1.61 -23.85 -4.98
CA LEU A 219 2.46 -24.28 -6.11
C LEU A 219 3.10 -23.10 -6.83
N LYS A 220 2.32 -22.05 -7.13
CA LYS A 220 2.83 -20.83 -7.78
C LYS A 220 3.88 -20.12 -6.92
N SER A 221 3.65 -20.05 -5.60
CA SER A 221 4.63 -19.52 -4.65
C SER A 221 5.94 -20.31 -4.67
N THR A 222 5.87 -21.65 -4.54
CA THR A 222 7.06 -22.51 -4.55
C THR A 222 7.84 -22.38 -5.86
N LEU A 223 7.14 -22.38 -7.00
CA LEU A 223 7.76 -22.17 -8.30
C LEU A 223 8.45 -20.80 -8.39
N ALA A 224 7.80 -19.73 -7.94
CA ALA A 224 8.38 -18.40 -7.90
C ALA A 224 9.64 -18.36 -7.01
N GLY A 225 9.61 -18.99 -5.84
CA GLY A 225 10.78 -19.10 -4.96
C GLY A 225 11.96 -19.84 -5.59
N THR A 226 11.72 -20.90 -6.37
CA THR A 226 12.77 -21.58 -7.14
C THR A 226 13.34 -20.66 -8.23
N LEU A 227 12.47 -19.97 -8.97
CA LEU A 227 12.87 -19.04 -10.03
C LEU A 227 13.64 -17.83 -9.50
N MET A 228 13.29 -17.33 -8.31
CA MET A 228 14.10 -16.33 -7.58
C MET A 228 15.53 -16.85 -7.40
N LYS A 229 15.72 -18.05 -6.86
CA LYS A 229 17.07 -18.60 -6.63
C LYS A 229 17.89 -18.77 -7.91
N LEU A 230 17.23 -19.06 -9.04
CA LEU A 230 17.88 -19.18 -10.36
C LEU A 230 18.22 -17.82 -11.00
N THR A 231 17.67 -16.72 -10.49
CA THR A 231 17.83 -15.37 -11.06
C THR A 231 18.42 -14.37 -10.08
N LYS A 232 19.06 -14.86 -9.00
CA LYS A 232 19.87 -14.01 -8.11
C LYS A 232 20.93 -13.26 -8.89
#